data_AF-A0A379WV10-F1
#
_entry.id   AF-A0A379WV10-F1
#
_cell.length_a   1.000
_cell.length_b   1.000
_cell.length_c   1.000
_cell.angle_alpha   90.00
_cell.angle_beta   90.00
_cell.angle_gamma   90.00
#
_symmetry.space_group_name_H-M   'P 1'
#
loop_
_entity.id
_entity.type
_entity.pdbx_description
1 polymer ?
#
loop_
_entity_poly.entity_id
_entity_poly.type
_entity_poly.pdbx_seq_one_letter_code
_entity_poly.pdbx_strand_id
1 'polypeptide(L)'
;MAFTASALSFMLENLGKPVIVTGSQIPLAELRSDGQINLLNALYVAANYPVNEVTLFFNNRLFRGNRTTKAHADGFDAFASPNLPPLLEAGIHIRRLNTPPAPTVLVN
;
A
#
# COMPACT_ATOMS: atom_id res chain seq x y z
N MET A 1 -7.29 8.49 -0.22
CA MET A 1 -6.07 7.65 -0.22
C MET A 1 -5.75 7.11 -1.61
N ALA A 2 -6.61 6.27 -2.22
CA ALA A 2 -6.37 5.70 -3.56
C ALA A 2 -6.01 6.76 -4.63
N PHE A 3 -6.77 7.85 -4.74
CA PHE A 3 -6.45 8.95 -5.66
C PHE A 3 -5.07 9.57 -5.42
N THR A 4 -4.69 9.81 -4.16
CA THR A 4 -3.36 10.34 -3.79
C THR A 4 -2.26 9.35 -4.17
N ALA A 5 -2.43 8.07 -3.87
CA ALA A 5 -1.46 7.02 -4.22
C ALA A 5 -1.31 6.91 -5.75
N SER A 6 -2.41 7.01 -6.51
CA SER A 6 -2.37 7.06 -7.98
C SER A 6 -1.64 8.31 -8.49
N ALA A 7 -1.98 9.50 -8.01
CA ALA A 7 -1.36 10.75 -8.44
C ALA A 7 0.16 10.75 -8.19
N LEU A 8 0.58 10.37 -6.98
CA LEU A 8 2.00 10.28 -6.63
C LEU A 8 2.75 9.27 -7.52
N SER A 9 2.11 8.17 -7.93
CA SER A 9 2.76 7.18 -8.80
C SER A 9 3.15 7.73 -10.17
N PHE A 10 2.43 8.73 -10.67
CA PHE A 10 2.75 9.42 -11.93
C PHE A 10 3.66 10.63 -11.71
N MET A 11 3.57 11.30 -10.55
CA MET A 11 4.41 12.46 -10.21
C MET A 11 5.86 12.06 -9.87
N LEU A 12 6.05 10.90 -9.27
CA LEU A 12 7.36 10.41 -8.81
C LEU A 12 7.98 9.46 -9.84
N GLU A 13 8.39 10.01 -10.97
CA GLU A 13 9.12 9.25 -11.99
C GLU A 13 10.48 8.76 -11.45
N ASN A 14 10.93 7.58 -11.92
CA ASN A 14 12.21 6.97 -11.53
C ASN A 14 12.38 6.83 -10.00
N LEU A 15 11.29 6.55 -9.29
CA LEU A 15 11.27 6.40 -7.84
C LEU A 15 12.22 5.29 -7.38
N GLY A 16 13.30 5.65 -6.70
CA GLY A 16 14.32 4.72 -6.20
C GLY A 16 14.15 4.26 -4.75
N LYS A 17 13.04 4.63 -4.09
CA LYS A 17 12.76 4.35 -2.67
C LYS A 17 11.28 4.04 -2.44
N PRO A 18 10.91 3.25 -1.42
CA PRO A 18 9.51 2.96 -1.14
C PRO A 18 8.75 4.20 -0.69
N VAL A 19 7.55 4.39 -1.25
CA VAL A 19 6.55 5.37 -0.78
C VAL A 19 5.29 4.60 -0.43
N ILE A 20 4.95 4.55 0.86
CA ILE A 20 3.78 3.81 1.34
C ILE A 20 2.76 4.80 1.87
N VAL A 21 1.60 4.85 1.23
CA VAL A 21 0.42 5.56 1.73
C VAL A 21 -0.34 4.60 2.66
N THR A 22 -0.63 5.01 3.87
CA THR A 22 -1.43 4.23 4.83
C THR A 22 -2.35 5.14 5.62
N GLY A 23 -3.17 4.57 6.51
CA GLY A 23 -4.07 5.30 7.38
C GLY A 23 -4.87 4.35 8.27
N SER A 24 -6.03 4.80 8.72
CA SER A 24 -6.93 4.01 9.55
C SER A 24 -8.39 4.35 9.29
N GLN A 25 -9.28 3.44 9.64
CA GLN A 25 -10.72 3.71 9.70
C GLN A 25 -11.09 4.32 11.07
N ILE A 26 -10.43 3.87 12.14
CA ILE A 26 -10.60 4.38 13.49
C ILE A 26 -9.38 5.23 13.87
N PRO A 27 -9.55 6.46 14.40
CA PRO A 27 -8.43 7.32 14.79
C PRO A 27 -7.45 6.61 15.73
N LEU A 28 -6.15 6.93 15.62
CA LEU A 28 -5.08 6.23 16.37
C LEU A 28 -5.29 6.24 17.90
N ALA A 29 -5.89 7.31 18.42
CA ALA A 29 -6.13 7.51 19.85
C ALA A 29 -7.32 6.69 20.40
N GLU A 30 -8.16 6.13 19.53
CA GLU A 30 -9.39 5.44 19.92
C GLU A 30 -9.16 3.95 20.20
N LEU A 31 -9.97 3.40 21.10
CA LEU A 31 -9.94 1.98 21.43
C LEU A 31 -10.30 1.15 20.18
N ARG A 32 -9.53 0.08 19.92
CA ARG A 32 -9.65 -0.80 18.74
C ARG A 32 -9.23 -0.15 17.41
N SER A 33 -8.41 0.90 17.44
CA SER A 33 -7.85 1.50 16.23
C SER A 33 -7.05 0.50 15.39
N ASP A 34 -7.31 0.48 14.09
CA ASP A 34 -6.49 -0.17 13.08
C ASP A 34 -5.23 0.65 12.72
N GLY A 35 -5.16 1.90 13.17
CA GLY A 35 -4.06 2.82 12.87
C GLY A 35 -2.72 2.38 13.45
N GLN A 36 -2.70 1.80 14.65
CA GLN A 36 -1.44 1.33 15.27
C GLN A 36 -0.78 0.26 14.40
N ILE A 37 -1.57 -0.74 13.98
CA ILE A 37 -1.10 -1.87 13.17
C ILE A 37 -0.75 -1.43 11.75
N ASN A 38 -1.59 -0.60 11.11
CA ASN A 38 -1.33 -0.12 9.75
C ASN A 38 -0.04 0.73 9.68
N LEU A 39 0.15 1.67 10.63
CA LEU A 39 1.34 2.51 10.67
C LEU A 39 2.61 1.71 10.97
N LEU A 40 2.58 0.84 11.98
CA LEU A 40 3.73 0.01 12.35
C LEU A 40 4.16 -0.88 11.18
N ASN A 41 3.22 -1.56 10.53
CA ASN A 41 3.52 -2.43 9.41
C ASN A 41 4.01 -1.66 8.19
N ALA A 42 3.45 -0.47 7.90
CA ALA A 42 3.94 0.36 6.81
C ALA A 42 5.42 0.75 7.03
N LEU A 43 5.78 1.17 8.25
CA LEU A 43 7.17 1.48 8.59
C LEU A 43 8.08 0.24 8.47
N TYR A 44 7.65 -0.90 9.00
CA TYR A 44 8.42 -2.13 8.96
C TYR A 44 8.65 -2.64 7.53
N VAL A 45 7.62 -2.59 6.68
CA VAL A 45 7.68 -2.95 5.25
C VAL A 45 8.60 -2.00 4.49
N ALA A 46 8.49 -0.68 4.71
CA ALA A 46 9.35 0.29 4.04
C ALA A 46 10.84 0.08 4.36
N ALA A 47 11.17 -0.30 5.60
CA ALA A 47 12.54 -0.53 6.03
C ALA A 47 13.12 -1.88 5.57
N ASN A 48 12.33 -2.95 5.64
CA ASN A 48 12.84 -4.33 5.51
C ASN A 48 12.44 -5.03 4.19
N TYR A 49 11.40 -4.54 3.51
CA TYR A 49 10.88 -5.10 2.27
C TYR A 49 10.66 -3.99 1.24
N PRO A 50 11.71 -3.22 0.87
CA PRO A 50 11.56 -2.05 0.03
C PRO A 50 11.00 -2.43 -1.35
N VAL A 51 9.87 -1.81 -1.69
CA VAL A 51 9.26 -1.84 -3.02
C VAL A 51 9.32 -0.42 -3.57
N ASN A 52 10.12 -0.20 -4.61
CA ASN A 52 10.35 1.10 -5.23
C ASN A 52 9.17 1.53 -6.11
N GLU A 53 8.00 1.62 -5.49
CA GLU A 53 6.74 2.07 -6.08
C GLU A 53 5.99 2.91 -5.06
N VAL A 54 5.03 3.71 -5.54
CA VAL A 54 3.99 4.25 -4.66
C VAL A 54 2.98 3.14 -4.38
N THR A 55 2.84 2.80 -3.11
CA THR A 55 2.03 1.68 -2.63
C THR A 55 1.03 2.14 -1.58
N LEU A 56 0.01 1.32 -1.33
CA LEU A 56 -0.98 1.53 -0.29
C LEU A 56 -0.96 0.33 0.66
N PHE A 57 -0.67 0.56 1.94
CA PHE A 57 -0.74 -0.50 2.96
C PHE A 57 -2.01 -0.35 3.79
N PHE A 58 -2.83 -1.40 3.82
CA PHE A 58 -4.05 -1.45 4.63
C PHE A 58 -4.41 -2.91 4.92
N ASN A 59 -4.90 -3.19 6.14
CA ASN A 59 -5.47 -4.50 6.50
C ASN A 59 -4.54 -5.68 6.11
N ASN A 60 -3.28 -5.60 6.56
CA ASN A 60 -2.26 -6.62 6.34
C ASN A 60 -1.88 -6.87 4.87
N ARG A 61 -2.23 -5.99 3.94
CA ARG A 61 -1.90 -6.11 2.51
C ARG A 61 -1.19 -4.84 2.02
N LEU A 62 -0.16 -5.02 1.20
CA LEU A 62 0.47 -3.94 0.44
C LEU A 62 -0.02 -4.01 -1.00
N PHE A 63 -0.64 -2.95 -1.51
CA PHE A 63 -1.11 -2.87 -2.88
C PHE A 63 -0.28 -1.89 -3.70
N ARG A 64 -0.23 -2.08 -5.03
CA ARG A 64 0.24 -1.04 -5.95
C ARG A 64 -0.72 0.15 -5.90
N GLY A 65 -0.22 1.34 -5.60
CA GLY A 65 -1.05 2.53 -5.32
C GLY A 65 -2.04 2.84 -6.44
N ASN A 66 -1.58 2.87 -7.69
CA ASN A 66 -2.39 3.15 -8.88
C ASN A 66 -3.31 2.02 -9.36
N ARG A 67 -3.42 0.93 -8.59
CA ARG A 67 -4.38 -0.15 -8.83
C ARG A 67 -5.45 -0.24 -7.75
N THR A 68 -5.42 0.66 -6.77
CA THR A 68 -6.34 0.62 -5.63
C THR A 68 -7.61 1.43 -5.86
N THR A 69 -8.68 1.00 -5.22
CA THR A 69 -9.91 1.79 -5.01
C THR A 69 -10.45 1.55 -3.60
N LYS A 70 -11.20 2.50 -3.03
CA LYS A 70 -11.90 2.28 -1.76
C LYS A 70 -13.15 1.43 -2.07
N ALA A 71 -13.14 0.18 -1.65
CA ALA A 71 -14.21 -0.79 -1.95
C ALA A 71 -15.29 -0.82 -0.86
N HIS A 72 -14.90 -0.59 0.41
CA HIS A 72 -15.80 -0.65 1.55
C HIS A 72 -15.62 0.57 2.45
N ALA A 73 -16.75 1.18 2.86
CA ALA A 73 -16.74 2.35 3.72
C ALA A 73 -16.69 2.00 5.21
N ASP A 74 -17.28 0.87 5.61
CA ASP A 74 -17.55 0.53 7.02
C ASP A 74 -16.71 -0.67 7.54
N GLY A 75 -16.06 -1.41 6.63
CA GLY A 75 -15.21 -2.56 6.97
C GLY A 75 -13.72 -2.19 7.07
N PHE A 76 -12.94 -3.01 7.79
CA PHE A 76 -11.48 -2.87 7.84
C PHE A 76 -10.80 -3.25 6.51
N ASP A 77 -11.45 -4.03 5.64
CA ASP A 77 -10.97 -4.27 4.26
C ASP A 77 -11.39 -3.10 3.33
N ALA A 78 -11.01 -1.88 3.72
CA ALA A 78 -11.52 -0.66 3.08
C ALA A 78 -11.04 -0.47 1.63
N PHE A 79 -9.87 -1.00 1.29
CA PHE A 79 -9.23 -0.87 -0.02
C PHE A 79 -9.08 -2.21 -0.71
N ALA A 80 -9.35 -2.21 -2.02
CA ALA A 80 -9.14 -3.36 -2.88
C ALA A 80 -8.28 -2.99 -4.09
N SER A 81 -7.67 -4.01 -4.71
CA SER A 81 -6.99 -3.93 -6.00
C SER A 81 -7.62 -4.97 -6.95
N PRO A 82 -8.73 -4.62 -7.64
CA PRO A 82 -9.56 -5.62 -8.33
C PRO A 82 -8.87 -6.34 -9.49
N ASN A 83 -7.96 -5.63 -10.18
CA ASN A 83 -7.34 -6.09 -11.42
C ASN A 83 -5.83 -6.38 -11.28
N LEU A 84 -5.31 -6.38 -10.05
CA LEU A 84 -3.92 -6.74 -9.77
C LEU A 84 -3.83 -7.32 -8.36
N PRO A 85 -3.19 -8.48 -8.14
CA PRO A 85 -2.94 -8.99 -6.80
C PRO A 85 -2.17 -7.98 -5.93
N PRO A 86 -2.22 -8.10 -4.59
CA PRO A 86 -1.32 -7.36 -3.71
C PRO A 86 0.15 -7.61 -4.07
N LEU A 87 1.05 -6.76 -3.60
CA LEU A 87 2.50 -6.92 -3.71
C LEU A 87 3.05 -7.75 -2.53
N LEU A 88 2.49 -7.54 -1.35
CA LEU A 88 2.83 -8.25 -0.12
C LEU A 88 1.58 -8.56 0.71
N GLU A 89 1.66 -9.62 1.51
CA GLU A 89 0.76 -9.91 2.62
C GLU A 89 1.56 -10.03 3.92
N ALA A 90 1.09 -9.37 4.97
CA ALA A 90 1.72 -9.33 6.29
C ALA A 90 0.96 -10.21 7.30
N GLY A 91 1.26 -11.52 7.30
CA GLY A 91 0.83 -12.45 8.33
C GLY A 91 1.90 -12.66 9.41
N ILE A 92 1.94 -13.84 10.05
CA ILE A 92 3.07 -14.26 10.92
C ILE A 92 4.41 -14.08 10.19
N HIS A 93 4.40 -14.41 8.90
CA HIS A 93 5.49 -14.11 7.98
C HIS A 93 5.00 -13.14 6.91
N ILE A 94 5.87 -12.22 6.50
CA ILE A 94 5.62 -11.35 5.35
C ILE A 94 5.89 -12.15 4.08
N ARG A 95 4.87 -12.24 3.22
CA ARG A 95 4.92 -12.97 1.96
C ARG A 95 4.88 -12.00 0.79
N ARG A 96 5.91 -12.02 -0.05
CA ARG A 96 5.93 -11.32 -1.34
C ARG A 96 5.17 -12.13 -2.37
N LEU A 97 4.26 -11.47 -3.07
CA LEU A 97 3.51 -12.05 -4.17
C LEU A 97 4.29 -11.81 -5.47
N ASN A 98 4.20 -12.76 -6.42
CA ASN A 98 4.83 -12.66 -7.73
C ASN A 98 4.05 -11.72 -8.66
N THR A 99 3.77 -10.51 -8.17
CA THR A 99 3.04 -9.48 -8.91
C THR A 99 4.02 -8.77 -9.87
N PRO A 100 3.68 -8.60 -11.16
CA PRO A 100 4.57 -7.95 -12.11
C PRO A 100 4.98 -6.55 -11.63
N PRO A 101 6.24 -6.12 -11.85
CA PRO A 101 6.69 -4.78 -11.46
C PRO A 101 5.89 -3.68 -12.18
N ALA A 102 5.93 -2.47 -11.65
CA ALA A 102 5.34 -1.33 -12.34
C ALA A 102 6.00 -1.15 -13.72
N PRO A 103 5.24 -0.78 -14.77
CA PRO A 103 5.84 -0.49 -16.07
C PRO A 103 6.85 0.65 -15.92
N THR A 104 8.09 0.41 -16.34
CA THR A 104 9.08 1.48 -16.47
C THR A 104 8.77 2.26 -17.74
N VAL A 105 8.59 3.57 -17.63
CA VAL A 105 8.56 4.43 -18.82
C VAL A 105 9.99 4.42 -19.37
N LEU A 106 10.20 3.79 -20.52
CA LEU A 106 11.47 3.92 -21.24
C LEU A 106 11.54 5.37 -21.72
N VAL A 107 12.36 6.17 -21.05
CA VAL A 107 12.72 7.49 -21.54
C VAL A 107 13.60 7.26 -22.76
N ASN A 108 13.09 7.59 -23.95
CA ASN A 108 13.87 7.66 -25.19
C ASN A 108 14.87 8.82 -25.13
#